data_AF-A0A965P927-F1
#
_entry.id   AF-A0A965P927-F1
#
_cell.length_a   1.000
_cell.length_b   1.000
_cell.length_c   1.000
_cell.angle_alpha   90.00
_cell.angle_beta   90.00
_cell.angle_gamma   90.00
#
_symmetry.space_group_name_H-M   'P 1'
#
loop_
_entity.id
_entity.type
_entity.pdbx_description
1 polymer ?
#
loop_
_entity_poly.entity_id
_entity_poly.type
_entity_poly.pdbx_seq_one_letter_code
_entity_poly.pdbx_strand_id
1 'polypeptide(L)'
;MSVVLVTWHDAHSGAESWINIKDLDREPAVVESVGFLLNEDNGGKPNHLTLFQSRMEDSVDHVLHIPVGMVQKIKVLMELEIIS
;
A
#
# COMPACT_ATOMS: atom_id res chain seq x y z
N MET A 1 -3.05 13.17 10.88
CA MET A 1 -2.82 11.82 10.32
C MET A 1 -3.56 11.75 8.99
N SER A 2 -2.86 11.35 7.93
CA SER A 2 -3.41 11.37 6.58
C SER A 2 -4.01 10.00 6.23
N VAL A 3 -5.23 9.99 5.71
CA VAL A 3 -5.78 8.84 4.99
C VAL A 3 -5.41 9.00 3.52
N VAL A 4 -4.77 7.98 2.95
CA VAL A 4 -4.27 8.02 1.57
C VAL A 4 -4.84 6.88 0.74
N LEU A 5 -5.11 7.17 -0.53
CA LEU A 5 -5.24 6.18 -1.60
C LEU A 5 -3.88 6.07 -2.28
N VAL A 6 -3.37 4.84 -2.39
CA VAL A 6 -2.10 4.53 -3.00
C VAL A 6 -2.35 3.61 -4.19
N THR A 7 -1.94 4.05 -5.36
CA THR A 7 -1.86 3.21 -6.56
C THR A 7 -0.43 2.70 -6.68
N TRP A 8 -0.25 1.39 -6.76
CA TRP A 8 1.06 0.75 -6.82
C TRP A 8 1.02 -0.52 -7.66
N HIS A 9 2.18 -1.00 -8.07
CA HIS A 9 2.32 -2.23 -8.83
C HIS A 9 2.76 -3.39 -7.92
N ASP A 10 2.01 -4.48 -7.90
CA ASP A 10 2.31 -5.63 -7.03
C ASP A 10 2.57 -6.93 -7.81
N ALA A 11 3.19 -7.88 -7.11
CA ALA A 11 3.25 -9.26 -7.53
C ALA A 11 1.85 -9.90 -7.44
N HIS A 12 1.43 -10.54 -8.53
CA HIS A 12 0.16 -11.25 -8.61
C HIS A 12 0.34 -12.56 -9.40
N SER A 13 -0.67 -13.43 -9.34
CA SER A 13 -0.71 -14.59 -10.23
C SER A 13 -1.07 -14.16 -11.64
N GLY A 14 -0.18 -14.37 -12.61
CA GLY A 14 -0.41 -14.02 -14.01
C GLY A 14 -1.27 -15.01 -14.80
N ALA A 15 -1.76 -16.08 -14.16
CA ALA A 15 -2.68 -17.05 -14.75
C ALA A 15 -3.46 -17.84 -13.68
N GLU A 16 -4.65 -18.33 -14.04
CA GLU A 16 -5.47 -19.22 -13.20
C GLU A 16 -5.24 -20.71 -13.50
N SER A 17 -4.48 -21.03 -14.56
CA SER A 17 -4.24 -22.37 -15.10
C SER A 17 -2.91 -22.42 -15.86
N TRP A 18 -2.57 -23.58 -16.44
CA TRP A 18 -1.47 -23.71 -17.39
C TRP A 18 -1.64 -22.74 -18.56
N ILE A 19 -0.62 -21.93 -18.81
CA ILE A 19 -0.58 -20.93 -19.87
C ILE A 19 0.74 -21.08 -20.64
N ASN A 20 0.74 -20.73 -21.93
CA ASN A 20 1.99 -20.66 -22.69
C ASN A 20 2.78 -19.40 -22.28
N ILE A 21 4.11 -19.51 -22.20
CA ILE A 21 4.99 -18.39 -21.80
C ILE A 21 4.81 -17.17 -22.71
N LYS A 22 4.56 -17.37 -24.00
CA LYS A 22 4.38 -16.26 -24.95
C LYS A 22 3.08 -15.47 -24.71
N ASP A 23 2.11 -16.12 -24.05
CA ASP A 23 0.78 -15.59 -23.77
C ASP A 23 0.70 -15.02 -22.34
N LEU A 24 1.81 -15.02 -21.58
CA LEU A 24 1.88 -14.38 -20.27
C LEU A 24 1.72 -12.87 -20.41
N ASP A 25 0.78 -12.31 -19.63
CA ASP A 25 0.69 -10.88 -19.42
C ASP A 25 1.97 -10.37 -18.76
N ARG A 26 2.45 -9.22 -19.25
CA ARG A 26 3.66 -8.55 -18.79
C ARG A 26 3.36 -7.17 -18.22
N GLU A 27 2.11 -6.74 -18.31
CA GLU A 27 1.67 -5.51 -17.69
C GLU A 27 1.65 -5.67 -16.17
N PRO A 28 1.95 -4.60 -15.42
CA PRO A 28 1.92 -4.66 -13.97
C PRO A 28 0.49 -4.83 -13.45
N ALA A 29 0.30 -5.59 -12.37
CA ALA A 29 -0.96 -5.54 -11.64
C ALA A 29 -1.06 -4.21 -10.90
N VAL A 30 -2.04 -3.40 -11.31
CA VAL A 30 -2.37 -2.15 -10.64
C VAL A 30 -3.20 -2.44 -9.41
N VAL A 31 -2.66 -2.15 -8.24
CA VAL A 31 -3.32 -2.30 -6.95
C VAL A 31 -3.64 -0.92 -6.38
N GLU A 32 -4.85 -0.78 -5.86
CA GLU A 32 -5.29 0.38 -5.11
C GLU A 32 -5.49 0.00 -3.65
N SER A 33 -4.83 0.73 -2.75
CA SER A 33 -4.91 0.49 -1.31
C SER A 33 -5.24 1.78 -0.58
N VAL A 34 -6.17 1.71 0.37
CA VAL A 34 -6.53 2.82 1.24
C VAL A 34 -6.17 2.48 2.68
N GLY A 35 -5.53 3.43 3.36
CA GLY A 35 -5.17 3.29 4.76
C GLY A 35 -4.62 4.58 5.35
N PHE A 36 -4.35 4.54 6.65
CA PHE A 36 -3.64 5.60 7.36
C PHE A 36 -2.15 5.50 7.08
N LEU A 37 -1.54 6.62 6.71
CA LEU A 37 -0.11 6.68 6.45
C LEU A 37 0.69 6.68 7.76
N LEU A 38 1.60 5.72 7.91
CA LEU A 38 2.56 5.65 9.00
C LEU A 38 3.96 6.06 8.50
N ASN A 39 4.40 7.25 8.88
CA ASN A 39 5.72 7.76 8.52
C ASN A 39 6.85 6.97 9.19
N GLU A 40 8.05 6.98 8.59
CA GLU A 40 9.23 6.29 9.14
C GLU A 40 9.57 6.75 10.57
N ASP A 41 9.45 8.05 10.86
CA ASP A 41 9.66 8.63 12.20
C ASP A 41 8.71 8.07 13.28
N ASN A 42 7.58 7.49 12.86
CA ASN A 42 6.56 6.92 13.74
C ASN A 42 6.48 5.38 13.62
N GLY A 43 7.54 4.73 13.14
CA GLY A 43 7.63 3.26 13.04
C GLY A 43 7.31 2.68 11.67
N GLY A 44 7.16 3.51 10.64
CA GLY A 44 7.10 3.07 9.24
C GLY A 44 8.40 2.37 8.80
N LYS A 45 8.29 1.34 7.95
CA LYS A 45 9.45 0.60 7.44
C LYS A 45 10.26 1.46 6.46
N PRO A 46 11.59 1.57 6.62
CA PRO A 46 12.43 2.34 5.71
C PRO A 46 12.29 1.94 4.23
N ASN A 47 12.28 2.91 3.33
CA ASN A 47 12.09 2.73 1.88
C ASN A 47 10.76 2.05 1.50
N HIS A 48 9.77 2.10 2.39
CA HIS A 48 8.42 1.62 2.12
C HIS A 48 7.40 2.67 2.54
N LEU A 49 6.31 2.75 1.78
CA LEU A 49 5.10 3.38 2.25
C LEU A 49 4.38 2.40 3.18
N THR A 50 4.24 2.76 4.46
CA THR A 50 3.55 1.91 5.44
C THR A 50 2.13 2.41 5.66
N LEU A 51 1.16 1.54 5.41
CA LEU A 51 -0.26 1.79 5.68
C LEU A 51 -0.76 0.87 6.80
N PHE A 52 -1.77 1.31 7.54
CA PHE A 52 -2.58 0.46 8.44
C PHE A 52 -4.06 0.81 8.33
N GLN A 53 -4.96 -0.07 8.78
CA GLN A 53 -6.41 0.15 8.65
C GLN A 53 -7.10 0.58 9.95
N SER A 54 -6.66 0.09 11.09
CA SER A 54 -7.18 0.55 12.38
C SER A 54 -6.08 0.65 13.44
N ARG A 55 -6.37 1.39 14.50
CA ARG A 55 -5.46 1.64 15.61
C ARG A 55 -6.20 1.55 16.94
N MET A 56 -5.58 0.87 17.90
CA MET A 56 -5.97 0.85 19.31
C MET A 56 -4.74 1.17 20.15
N GLU A 57 -4.73 2.35 20.77
CA GLU A 57 -3.57 2.87 21.52
C GLU A 57 -2.29 2.82 20.67
N ASP A 58 -1.29 2.01 21.01
CA ASP A 58 -0.04 1.86 20.25
C ASP A 58 -0.02 0.64 19.34
N SER A 59 -1.16 -0.04 19.19
CA SER A 59 -1.32 -1.20 18.31
C SER A 59 -2.05 -0.81 17.02
N VAL A 60 -1.60 -1.35 15.89
CA VAL A 60 -2.22 -1.19 14.57
C VAL A 60 -2.45 -2.55 13.92
N ASP A 61 -3.45 -2.66 13.07
CA ASP A 61 -3.76 -3.88 12.32
C ASP A 61 -3.80 -3.67 10.80
N HIS A 62 -3.84 -4.79 10.07
CA HIS A 62 -3.85 -4.81 8.60
C HIS A 62 -2.75 -3.92 7.98
N VAL A 63 -1.53 -4.06 8.51
CA VAL A 63 -0.37 -3.27 8.09
C VAL A 63 0.12 -3.74 6.72
N LEU A 64 0.31 -2.78 5.81
CA LEU A 64 0.86 -3.01 4.49
C LEU A 64 2.14 -2.18 4.31
N HIS A 65 3.23 -2.83 3.92
CA HIS A 65 4.46 -2.16 3.52
C HIS A 65 4.64 -2.24 2.00
N ILE A 66 4.46 -1.12 1.32
CA ILE A 66 4.60 -1.02 -0.13
C ILE A 66 6.01 -0.50 -0.43
N PRO A 67 6.88 -1.23 -1.14
CA PRO A 67 8.18 -0.69 -1.56
C PRO A 67 8.00 0.60 -2.35
N VAL A 68 8.74 1.66 -2.02
CA VAL A 68 8.56 2.98 -2.67
C VAL A 68 8.72 2.89 -4.20
N GLY A 69 9.60 2.02 -4.70
CA GLY A 69 9.79 1.78 -6.14
C GLY A 69 8.58 1.20 -6.87
N MET A 70 7.59 0.65 -6.14
CA MET A 70 6.35 0.13 -6.71
C MET A 70 5.22 1.17 -6.73
N VAL A 71 5.35 2.26 -5.95
CA VAL A 71 4.31 3.29 -5.83
C VAL A 71 4.24 4.12 -7.12
N GLN A 72 3.05 4.20 -7.70
CA GLN A 72 2.79 5.00 -8.91
C GLN A 72 2.14 6.34 -8.56
N LYS A 73 1.28 6.36 -7.55
CA LYS A 73 0.55 7.56 -7.15
C LYS A 73 0.11 7.49 -5.70
N ILE A 74 0.15 8.62 -5.02
CA ILE A 74 -0.44 8.82 -3.70
C ILE A 74 -1.44 9.96 -3.80
N LYS A 75 -2.67 9.74 -3.31
CA LYS A 75 -3.69 10.77 -3.18
C LYS A 75 -4.12 10.86 -1.73
N VAL A 76 -3.94 12.02 -1.11
CA VAL A 76 -4.52 12.31 0.20
C VAL A 76 -6.04 12.41 0.05
N LEU A 77 -6.77 11.61 0.81
CA LEU A 77 -8.23 11.60 0.84
C LEU A 77 -8.77 12.47 1.96
N MET A 78 -8.08 12.46 3.10
CA MET A 78 -8.49 13.16 4.32
C MET A 78 -7.28 13.44 5.20
N GLU A 79 -7.29 14.59 5.85
CA GLU A 79 -6.43 14.88 6.99
C GLU A 79 -7.27 14.83 8.26
N LEU A 80 -6.79 14.06 9.24
CA LEU A 80 -7.40 13.98 10.57
C LEU A 80 -6.52 14.71 11.57
N GLU A 81 -7.11 15.64 12.29
CA GLU A 81 -6.54 16.19 13.51
C GLU A 81 -6.85 15.25 14.67
N ILE A 82 -5.81 14.78 15.35
CA ILE A 82 -5.99 14.04 16.60
C ILE A 82 -6.09 15.11 17.69
N ILE A 83 -7.31 15.35 18.18
CA ILE A 83 -7.52 16.23 19.33
C ILE A 83 -7.09 15.42 20.56
N SER A 84 -5.99 15.84 21.18
CA SER A 84 -5.46 15.31 22.44
C SER A 84 -6.30 15.72 23.64
#